data_AF-A0A2A2R278-F1
#
_entry.id   AF-A0A2A2R278-F1
#
_cell.length_a   1.000
_cell.length_b   1.000
_cell.length_c   1.000
_cell.angle_alpha   90.00
_cell.angle_beta   90.00
_cell.angle_gamma   90.00
#
_symmetry.space_group_name_H-M   'P 1'
#
loop_
_entity.id
_entity.type
_entity.pdbx_description
1 polymer ?
#
loop_
_entity_poly.entity_id
_entity_poly.type
_entity_poly.pdbx_seq_one_letter_code
_entity_poly.pdbx_strand_id
1 'polypeptide(L)'
;MNEFIKKYGKIGLCFLGVFLAGAVTGGVISAGIVRRVVAHRTNPQNWEPLLMRAMDRKLDLRPEQRAKIVPMVASAANEFKATRADAVAHHQQTLAQLKANLATVLDPEQQKALEKLSQERQQRWKKFLQE
;
A
#
# COMPACT_ATOMS: atom_id res chain seq x y z
N MET A 1 31.18 18.33 35.55
CA MET A 1 30.19 17.96 34.51
C MET A 1 30.85 17.53 33.18
N ASN A 2 31.88 18.25 32.70
CA ASN A 2 32.54 17.94 31.40
C ASN A 2 33.32 16.60 31.34
N GLU A 3 33.89 16.11 32.45
CA GLU A 3 34.61 14.83 32.48
C GLU A 3 33.68 13.61 32.41
N PHE A 4 32.49 13.70 32.99
CA PHE A 4 31.48 12.64 32.98
C PHE A 4 30.96 12.42 31.54
N ILE A 5 30.69 13.50 30.82
CA ILE A 5 30.28 13.47 29.41
C ILE A 5 31.38 12.88 28.52
N LYS A 6 32.67 13.21 28.76
CA LYS A 6 33.79 12.61 28.03
C LYS A 6 33.95 11.11 28.28
N LYS A 7 33.74 10.64 29.52
CA LYS A 7 33.93 9.24 29.92
C LYS A 7 32.80 8.33 29.42
N TYR A 8 31.54 8.76 29.54
CA TYR A 8 30.37 7.95 29.15
C TYR A 8 29.86 8.26 27.73
N GLY A 9 30.32 9.34 27.09
CA GLY A 9 29.90 9.72 25.74
C GLY A 9 30.21 8.65 24.68
N LYS A 10 31.34 7.94 24.81
CA LYS A 10 31.68 6.81 23.91
C LYS A 10 30.70 5.64 24.07
N ILE A 11 30.30 5.35 25.31
CA ILE A 11 29.35 4.27 25.61
C ILE A 11 27.96 4.64 25.09
N GLY A 12 27.52 5.88 25.33
CA GLY A 12 26.26 6.41 24.76
C GLY A 12 26.23 6.36 23.24
N LEU A 13 27.36 6.67 22.58
CA LEU A 13 27.49 6.58 21.12
C LEU A 13 27.34 5.15 20.61
N CYS A 14 27.92 4.16 21.31
CA CYS A 14 27.75 2.74 20.97
C CYS A 14 26.29 2.30 21.09
N PHE A 15 25.60 2.64 22.19
CA PHE A 15 24.18 2.31 22.36
C PHE A 15 23.30 2.98 21.32
N LEU A 16 23.57 4.24 20.99
CA LEU A 16 22.88 4.94 19.92
C LEU A 16 23.07 4.23 18.57
N GLY A 17 24.30 3.78 18.28
CA GLY A 17 24.61 3.02 17.07
C GLY A 17 23.83 1.70 16.97
N VAL A 18 23.80 0.90 18.04
CA VAL A 18 23.04 -0.36 18.07
C VAL A 18 21.53 -0.10 17.96
N PHE A 19 21.03 0.94 18.62
CA PHE A 19 19.63 1.33 18.54
C PHE A 19 19.24 1.75 17.11
N LEU A 20 20.05 2.58 16.46
CA LEU A 20 19.82 3.01 15.07
C LEU A 20 19.87 1.81 14.10
N ALA A 21 20.83 0.90 14.29
CA ALA A 21 20.91 -0.32 13.49
C ALA A 21 19.67 -1.21 13.67
N GLY A 22 19.19 -1.35 14.92
CA GLY A 22 17.96 -2.07 15.25
C GLY A 22 16.71 -1.40 14.66
N ALA A 23 16.62 -0.07 14.73
CA ALA A 23 15.49 0.69 14.19
C ALA A 23 15.42 0.60 12.66
N VAL A 24 16.57 0.67 11.97
CA VAL A 24 16.63 0.49 10.50
C VAL A 24 16.23 -0.93 10.13
N THR A 25 16.79 -1.94 10.81
CA THR A 25 16.50 -3.35 10.54
C THR A 25 15.02 -3.68 10.79
N GLY A 26 14.51 -3.28 11.96
CA GLY A 26 13.10 -3.45 12.33
C GLY A 26 12.16 -2.70 11.40
N GLY A 27 12.51 -1.48 10.99
CA GLY A 27 11.73 -0.67 10.06
C GLY A 27 11.62 -1.31 8.68
N VAL A 28 12.74 -1.79 8.12
CA VAL A 28 12.75 -2.47 6.81
C VAL A 28 11.94 -3.78 6.84
N ILE A 29 12.15 -4.60 7.87
CA ILE A 29 11.42 -5.87 8.03
C ILE A 29 9.92 -5.61 8.20
N SER A 30 9.55 -4.70 9.10
CA SER A 30 8.15 -4.37 9.37
C SER A 30 7.47 -3.79 8.13
N ALA A 31 8.14 -2.91 7.39
CA ALA A 31 7.62 -2.38 6.13
C ALA A 31 7.38 -3.48 5.09
N GLY A 32 8.31 -4.44 4.96
CA GLY A 32 8.14 -5.59 4.07
C GLY A 32 6.96 -6.50 4.46
N ILE A 33 6.80 -6.79 5.75
CA ILE A 33 5.70 -7.61 6.27
C ILE A 33 4.36 -6.89 6.09
N VAL A 34 4.26 -5.62 6.49
CA VAL A 34 3.05 -4.82 6.33
C VAL A 34 2.68 -4.74 4.85
N ARG A 35 3.64 -4.49 3.97
CA ARG A 35 3.40 -4.45 2.53
C ARG A 35 2.87 -5.79 2.00
N ARG A 36 3.47 -6.92 2.37
CA ARG A 36 3.00 -8.25 1.94
C ARG A 36 1.61 -8.59 2.49
N VAL A 37 1.34 -8.26 3.75
CA VAL A 37 0.02 -8.49 4.37
C VAL A 37 -1.04 -7.61 3.74
N VAL A 38 -0.76 -6.33 3.53
CA VAL A 38 -1.67 -5.38 2.87
C VAL A 38 -1.92 -5.81 1.42
N ALA A 39 -0.88 -6.13 0.64
CA ALA A 39 -1.03 -6.58 -0.73
C ALA A 39 -1.83 -7.88 -0.83
N HIS A 40 -1.59 -8.84 0.07
CA HIS A 40 -2.32 -10.10 0.07
C HIS A 40 -3.79 -9.95 0.49
N ARG A 41 -4.10 -9.02 1.41
CA ARG A 41 -5.47 -8.73 1.84
C ARG A 41 -6.24 -7.78 0.92
N THR A 42 -5.54 -6.95 0.16
CA THR A 42 -6.14 -6.01 -0.82
C THR A 42 -6.21 -6.59 -2.23
N ASN A 43 -5.65 -7.78 -2.49
CA ASN A 43 -5.83 -8.47 -3.76
C ASN A 43 -7.28 -8.97 -3.88
N PRO A 44 -8.08 -8.42 -4.83
CA PRO A 44 -9.49 -8.79 -4.99
C PRO A 44 -9.68 -10.28 -5.32
N GLN A 45 -8.72 -10.91 -6.00
CA GLN A 45 -8.78 -12.36 -6.29
C GLN A 45 -8.71 -13.23 -5.03
N ASN A 46 -8.12 -12.73 -3.95
CA ASN A 46 -7.99 -13.49 -2.71
C ASN A 46 -9.14 -13.24 -1.73
N TRP A 47 -9.97 -12.22 -1.98
CA TRP A 47 -11.01 -11.81 -1.04
C TRP A 47 -12.11 -12.87 -0.86
N GLU A 48 -12.62 -13.42 -1.96
CA GLU A 48 -13.63 -14.49 -1.94
C GLU A 48 -13.16 -15.74 -1.15
N PRO A 49 -12.01 -16.38 -1.46
CA PRO A 49 -11.56 -17.55 -0.72
C PRO A 49 -11.20 -17.24 0.73
N LEU A 50 -10.68 -16.05 1.04
CA LEU A 50 -10.40 -15.62 2.41
C LEU A 50 -11.69 -15.46 3.23
N LEU A 51 -12.71 -14.84 2.65
CA LEU A 51 -14.00 -14.64 3.31
C LEU A 51 -14.74 -15.97 3.50
N MET A 52 -14.79 -16.82 2.47
CA MET A 52 -15.39 -18.16 2.58
C MET A 52 -14.69 -18.99 3.66
N ARG A 53 -13.35 -18.97 3.72
CA ARG A 53 -12.59 -19.67 4.77
C ARG A 53 -12.85 -19.11 6.17
N ALA A 54 -13.12 -17.82 6.30
CA ALA A 54 -13.48 -17.21 7.57
C ALA A 54 -14.91 -17.59 7.99
N MET A 55 -15.85 -17.64 7.04
CA MET A 55 -17.23 -18.07 7.27
C MET A 55 -17.30 -19.55 7.64
N ASP A 56 -16.64 -20.43 6.89
CA ASP A 56 -16.58 -21.88 7.17
C ASP A 56 -16.05 -22.14 8.60
N ARG A 57 -15.02 -21.38 9.04
CA ARG A 57 -14.42 -21.54 10.37
C ARG A 57 -15.27 -21.01 11.52
N LYS A 58 -16.02 -19.94 11.30
CA LYS A 58 -16.74 -19.22 12.37
C LYS A 58 -18.22 -19.55 12.46
N LEU A 59 -18.82 -19.97 11.35
CA LEU A 59 -20.27 -20.14 11.23
C LEU A 59 -20.70 -21.61 11.06
N ASP A 60 -19.73 -22.53 10.96
CA ASP A 60 -19.96 -23.97 10.77
C ASP A 60 -21.03 -24.27 9.72
N LEU A 61 -20.79 -23.76 8.50
CA LEU A 61 -21.78 -23.78 7.43
C LEU A 61 -22.07 -25.21 6.97
N ARG A 62 -23.35 -25.62 7.02
CA ARG A 62 -23.78 -26.88 6.40
C ARG A 62 -23.56 -26.83 4.88
N PRO A 63 -23.32 -27.98 4.21
CA PRO A 63 -23.05 -28.03 2.77
C PRO A 63 -24.10 -27.30 1.92
N GLU A 64 -25.37 -27.43 2.29
CA GLU A 64 -26.51 -26.80 1.60
C GLU A 64 -26.50 -25.27 1.73
N GLN A 65 -26.09 -24.74 2.89
CA GLN A 65 -25.97 -23.30 3.11
C GLN A 65 -24.77 -22.75 2.36
N ARG A 66 -23.65 -23.48 2.38
CA ARG A 66 -22.44 -23.13 1.65
C ARG A 66 -22.71 -23.03 0.14
N ALA A 67 -23.46 -23.97 -0.43
CA ALA A 67 -23.85 -23.95 -1.84
C ALA A 67 -24.65 -22.69 -2.24
N LYS A 68 -25.41 -22.10 -1.31
CA LYS A 68 -26.15 -20.85 -1.54
C LYS A 68 -25.30 -19.60 -1.31
N ILE A 69 -24.37 -19.63 -0.35
CA ILE A 69 -23.55 -18.47 0.04
C ILE A 69 -22.44 -18.20 -0.97
N VAL A 70 -21.76 -19.24 -1.48
CA VAL A 70 -20.66 -19.10 -2.45
C VAL A 70 -21.01 -18.18 -3.62
N PRO A 71 -22.12 -18.37 -4.37
CA PRO A 71 -22.45 -17.48 -5.48
C PRO A 71 -22.75 -16.04 -5.04
N MET A 72 -23.27 -15.83 -3.83
CA MET A 72 -23.49 -14.47 -3.29
C MET A 72 -22.16 -13.75 -3.03
N VAL A 73 -21.20 -14.45 -2.44
CA VAL A 73 -19.85 -13.90 -2.18
C VAL A 73 -19.12 -13.63 -3.49
N ALA A 74 -19.20 -14.55 -4.46
CA ALA A 74 -18.60 -14.36 -5.79
C ALA A 74 -19.20 -13.14 -6.52
N SER A 75 -20.52 -12.94 -6.44
CA SER A 75 -21.19 -11.76 -7.00
C SER A 75 -20.67 -10.47 -6.37
N ALA A 76 -20.60 -10.41 -5.04
CA ALA A 76 -20.08 -9.24 -4.33
C ALA A 76 -18.60 -8.97 -4.67
N ALA A 77 -17.79 -10.02 -4.83
CA ALA A 77 -16.38 -9.89 -5.22
C ALA A 77 -16.22 -9.23 -6.59
N ASN A 78 -17.07 -9.64 -7.55
CA ASN A 78 -17.10 -9.07 -8.89
C ASN A 78 -17.54 -7.60 -8.88
N GLU A 79 -18.56 -7.27 -8.08
CA GLU A 79 -19.03 -5.89 -7.92
C GLU A 79 -17.92 -4.99 -7.34
N PHE A 80 -17.26 -5.42 -6.27
CA PHE A 80 -16.12 -4.68 -5.71
C PHE A 80 -14.98 -4.50 -6.70
N LYS A 81 -14.71 -5.51 -7.55
CA LYS A 81 -13.70 -5.40 -8.61
C LYS A 81 -14.11 -4.35 -9.65
N ALA A 82 -15.38 -4.31 -10.05
CA ALA A 82 -15.91 -3.32 -10.98
C ALA A 82 -15.84 -1.90 -10.38
N THR A 83 -16.36 -1.69 -9.17
CA THR A 83 -16.29 -0.40 -8.46
C THR A 83 -14.85 0.10 -8.33
N ARG A 84 -13.91 -0.79 -8.03
CA ARG A 84 -12.49 -0.43 -7.96
C ARG A 84 -11.94 0.00 -9.32
N ALA A 85 -12.28 -0.70 -10.40
CA ALA A 85 -11.84 -0.35 -11.74
C ALA A 85 -12.36 1.04 -12.14
N ASP A 86 -13.64 1.32 -11.87
CA ASP A 86 -14.27 2.61 -12.14
C ASP A 86 -13.65 3.72 -11.31
N ALA A 87 -13.43 3.49 -10.01
CA ALA A 87 -12.77 4.47 -9.13
C ALA A 87 -11.34 4.80 -9.60
N VAL A 88 -10.58 3.79 -10.06
CA VAL A 88 -9.24 3.99 -10.62
C VAL A 88 -9.31 4.82 -11.90
N ALA A 89 -10.23 4.50 -12.81
CA ALA A 89 -10.41 5.24 -14.06
C ALA A 89 -10.81 6.70 -13.79
N HIS A 90 -11.78 6.92 -12.90
CA HIS A 90 -12.23 8.25 -12.51
C HIS A 90 -11.09 9.08 -11.90
N HIS A 91 -10.34 8.49 -10.97
CA HIS A 91 -9.18 9.16 -10.37
C HIS A 91 -8.11 9.54 -11.41
N GLN A 92 -7.83 8.67 -12.39
CA GLN A 92 -6.91 8.99 -13.49
C GLN A 92 -7.42 10.14 -14.35
N GLN A 93 -8.71 10.18 -14.65
CA GLN A 93 -9.33 11.28 -15.37
C GLN A 93 -9.24 12.60 -14.61
N THR A 94 -9.53 12.61 -13.30
CA THR A 94 -9.39 13.80 -12.45
C THR A 94 -7.97 14.35 -12.47
N LEU A 95 -6.96 13.47 -12.38
CA LEU A 95 -5.56 13.88 -12.45
C LEU A 95 -5.16 14.41 -13.83
N ALA A 96 -5.65 13.79 -14.90
CA ALA A 96 -5.40 14.27 -16.27
C ALA A 96 -5.99 15.67 -16.47
N GLN A 97 -7.21 15.91 -16.00
CA GLN A 97 -7.85 17.23 -16.04
C GLN A 97 -7.08 18.26 -15.23
N LEU A 98 -6.62 17.91 -14.02
CA LEU A 98 -5.79 18.79 -13.21
C LEU A 98 -4.50 19.16 -13.94
N LYS A 99 -3.81 18.19 -14.57
CA LYS A 99 -2.59 18.45 -15.35
C LYS A 99 -2.86 19.42 -16.51
N ALA A 100 -3.96 19.22 -17.24
CA ALA A 100 -4.36 20.11 -18.33
C ALA A 100 -4.63 21.53 -17.84
N ASN A 101 -5.33 21.67 -16.71
CA ASN A 101 -5.61 22.97 -16.10
C ASN A 101 -4.33 23.66 -15.58
N LEU A 102 -3.38 22.91 -15.03
CA LEU A 102 -2.10 23.48 -14.60
C LEU A 102 -1.25 23.94 -15.79
N ALA A 103 -1.30 23.23 -16.93
CA ALA A 103 -0.54 23.61 -18.11
C ALA A 103 -0.91 24.99 -18.67
N THR A 104 -2.11 25.50 -18.39
CA THR A 104 -2.54 26.84 -18.84
C THR A 104 -1.94 27.98 -18.02
N VAL A 105 -1.47 27.71 -16.80
CA VAL A 105 -0.92 28.72 -15.86
C VAL A 105 0.57 28.57 -15.63
N LEU A 106 1.17 27.45 -16.03
CA LEU A 106 2.59 27.15 -15.84
C LEU A 106 3.41 27.57 -17.05
N ASP A 107 4.59 28.11 -16.78
CA ASP A 107 5.64 28.36 -17.79
C ASP A 107 6.22 27.03 -18.35
N PRO A 108 6.83 27.04 -19.56
CA PRO A 108 7.41 25.85 -20.18
C PRO A 108 8.40 25.03 -19.32
N GLU A 109 9.22 25.67 -18.47
CA GLU A 109 10.13 24.97 -17.55
C GLU A 109 9.34 24.24 -16.46
N GLN A 110 8.33 24.90 -15.90
CA GLN A 110 7.45 24.30 -14.88
C GLN A 110 6.60 23.16 -15.43
N GLN A 111 6.18 23.23 -16.70
CA GLN A 111 5.48 22.14 -17.38
C GLN A 111 6.35 20.89 -17.51
N LYS A 112 7.63 21.05 -17.88
CA LYS A 112 8.61 19.95 -17.92
C LYS A 112 8.80 19.32 -16.54
N ALA A 113 8.88 20.14 -15.49
CA ALA A 113 9.00 19.65 -14.11
C ALA A 113 7.75 18.85 -13.67
N LEU A 114 6.55 19.32 -14.02
CA LEU A 114 5.28 18.63 -13.74
C LEU A 114 5.18 17.28 -14.47
N GLU A 115 5.68 17.21 -15.70
CA GLU A 115 5.73 15.97 -16.46
C GLU A 115 6.67 14.94 -15.81
N LYS A 116 7.87 15.38 -15.41
CA LYS A 116 8.83 14.53 -14.69
C LYS A 116 8.24 13.98 -13.38
N LEU A 117 7.61 14.85 -12.58
CA LEU A 117 6.93 14.46 -11.34
C LEU A 117 5.82 13.41 -11.59
N SER A 118 5.12 13.53 -12.72
CA SER A 118 4.05 12.59 -13.09
C SER A 118 4.62 11.23 -13.50
N GLN A 119 5.69 11.21 -14.28
CA GLN A 119 6.39 9.99 -14.67
C GLN A 119 6.99 9.25 -13.46
N GLU A 120 7.63 9.96 -12.53
CA GLU A 120 8.18 9.38 -11.31
C GLU A 120 7.09 8.73 -10.44
N ARG A 121 5.94 9.41 -10.29
CA ARG A 121 4.78 8.83 -9.58
C ARG A 121 4.26 7.57 -10.28
N GLN A 122 4.15 7.59 -11.61
CA GLN A 122 3.69 6.42 -12.37
C GLN A 122 4.67 5.25 -12.25
N GLN A 123 5.98 5.50 -12.29
CA GLN A 123 7.00 4.47 -12.11
C GLN A 123 6.97 3.88 -10.69
N ARG A 124 6.82 4.72 -9.65
CA ARG A 124 6.65 4.26 -8.27
C ARG A 124 5.41 3.39 -8.11
N TRP A 125 4.29 3.79 -8.73
CA TRP A 125 3.06 2.99 -8.75
C TRP A 125 3.22 1.66 -9.48
N LYS A 126 3.87 1.64 -10.66
CA LYS A 126 4.16 0.39 -11.39
C LYS A 126 5.04 -0.55 -10.56
N LYS A 127 6.10 -0.03 -9.93
CA LYS A 127 6.95 -0.81 -9.00
C LYS A 127 6.15 -1.36 -7.82
N PHE A 128 5.24 -0.56 -7.26
CA PHE A 128 4.38 -1.01 -6.17
C PHE A 128 3.44 -2.16 -6.57
N LEU A 129 2.99 -2.20 -7.83
CA LEU A 129 2.09 -3.24 -8.34
C LEU A 129 2.81 -4.51 -8.85
N GLN A 130 4.10 -4.41 -9.21
CA GLN A 130 4.89 -5.51 -9.78
C GLN A 130 5.73 -6.31 -8.74
N GLU A 131 5.88 -5.79 -7.52
CA GLU A 131 6.56 -6.42 -6.38
C GLU A 131 5.56 -6.90 -5.31
#